data_AF-A0AAD0PXZ0-F1
#
_entry.id   AF-A0AAD0PXZ0-F1
#
_cell.length_a   1.000
_cell.length_b   1.000
_cell.length_c   1.000
_cell.angle_alpha   90.00
_cell.angle_beta   90.00
_cell.angle_gamma   90.00
#
_symmetry.space_group_name_H-M   'P 1'
#
loop_
_entity.id
_entity.type
_entity.pdbx_description
1 polymer ?
#
loop_
_entity_poly.entity_id
_entity_poly.type
_entity_poly.pdbx_seq_one_letter_code
_entity_poly.pdbx_strand_id
1 'polypeptide(L)'
;MKKLVIGLVTIGLFLTNGITQAKGDWIQDQQGKWEYYADEEPIENFYNKSYSDFTKPIKFPQYYQADSRWGGKRYGLSNLKITGCVPTSLAMIISELKEDVTPVQVADYIYNTSMEMNTTFTGTSSLGAALALENWGLKYRIVNSKEDLELSLKKGYIVFGIVGHGIFVKGNSTHSVILSGYHNGNTKAIDPDNMDKTDRWYNMDKIWQQRSTAAEDVVLGGAFMVVYK
;
A
#
# COMPACT_ATOMS: atom_id res chain seq x y z
N MET A 1 -55.34 -28.66 -8.57
CA MET A 1 -54.75 -27.41 -8.01
C MET A 1 -53.78 -27.81 -6.90
N LYS A 2 -52.61 -27.16 -6.90
CA LYS A 2 -51.36 -27.60 -6.27
C LYS A 2 -51.47 -27.77 -4.75
N LYS A 3 -51.01 -28.92 -4.24
CA LYS A 3 -50.63 -29.10 -2.83
C LYS A 3 -49.33 -28.32 -2.58
N LEU A 4 -49.33 -27.41 -1.62
CA LEU A 4 -48.12 -26.81 -1.08
C LEU A 4 -47.93 -27.37 0.33
N VAL A 5 -46.97 -28.29 0.48
CA VAL A 5 -46.52 -28.78 1.77
C VAL A 5 -45.50 -27.76 2.28
N ILE A 6 -45.84 -27.10 3.39
CA ILE A 6 -44.95 -26.22 4.14
C ILE A 6 -44.06 -27.13 4.98
N GLY A 7 -42.83 -27.36 4.52
CA GLY A 7 -41.77 -27.99 5.31
C GLY A 7 -40.96 -26.93 6.02
N LEU A 8 -41.17 -26.77 7.32
CA LEU A 8 -40.18 -26.13 8.20
C LEU A 8 -38.91 -26.99 8.20
N VAL A 9 -37.76 -26.38 7.91
CA VAL A 9 -36.45 -26.91 8.28
C VAL A 9 -35.77 -25.85 9.12
N THR A 10 -35.85 -26.02 10.43
CA THR A 10 -34.97 -25.38 11.42
C THR A 10 -33.82 -26.34 11.72
N ILE A 11 -32.62 -25.99 11.27
CA ILE A 11 -31.33 -26.58 11.68
C ILE A 11 -30.31 -25.43 11.51
N GLY A 12 -29.47 -25.02 12.46
CA GLY A 12 -29.20 -25.49 13.81
C GLY A 12 -28.15 -24.56 14.45
N LEU A 13 -28.12 -24.62 15.79
CA LEU A 13 -27.07 -24.20 16.74
C LEU A 13 -25.78 -23.56 16.17
N PHE A 14 -25.53 -22.31 16.58
CA PHE A 14 -24.19 -21.72 16.61
C PHE A 14 -23.42 -22.26 17.82
N LEU A 15 -22.37 -23.04 17.58
CA LEU A 15 -21.28 -23.22 18.53
C LEU A 15 -19.91 -23.08 17.83
N THR A 16 -19.28 -21.96 18.17
CA THR A 16 -17.85 -21.77 18.48
C THR A 16 -16.78 -21.78 17.38
N ASN A 17 -15.83 -20.87 17.66
CA ASN A 17 -14.45 -20.74 17.23
C ASN A 17 -14.17 -19.88 16.00
N GLY A 18 -13.59 -18.72 16.30
CA GLY A 18 -13.13 -17.74 15.34
C GLY A 18 -12.10 -18.32 14.40
N ILE A 19 -12.46 -18.33 13.13
CA ILE A 19 -11.56 -18.23 12.00
C ILE A 19 -12.20 -17.16 11.11
N THR A 20 -11.41 -16.15 10.75
CA THR A 20 -11.78 -15.02 9.90
C THR A 20 -12.55 -15.50 8.67
N GLN A 21 -13.82 -15.11 8.58
CA GLN A 21 -14.66 -15.43 7.44
C GLN A 21 -14.28 -14.49 6.29
N ALA A 22 -13.59 -15.03 5.29
CA ALA A 22 -13.34 -14.33 4.03
C ALA A 22 -14.71 -13.94 3.42
N LYS A 23 -14.91 -12.65 3.15
CA LYS A 23 -16.07 -12.16 2.40
C LYS A 23 -15.80 -12.45 0.92
N GLY A 24 -16.57 -13.36 0.33
CA GLY A 24 -16.62 -13.55 -1.13
C GLY A 24 -17.84 -12.87 -1.71
N ASP A 25 -17.69 -12.28 -2.89
CA ASP A 25 -18.77 -11.64 -3.64
C ASP A 25 -19.16 -12.51 -4.86
N TRP A 26 -20.42 -12.40 -5.28
CA TRP A 26 -20.96 -13.10 -6.44
C TRP A 26 -21.08 -12.15 -7.62
N ILE A 27 -20.53 -12.52 -8.78
CA ILE A 27 -20.61 -11.72 -10.00
C ILE A 27 -21.20 -12.57 -11.13
N GLN A 28 -21.99 -11.95 -12.01
CA GLN A 28 -22.46 -12.58 -13.23
C GLN A 28 -21.43 -12.42 -14.35
N ASP A 29 -21.07 -13.53 -15.00
CA ASP A 29 -20.28 -13.49 -16.22
C ASP A 29 -21.06 -12.87 -17.39
N GLN A 30 -20.41 -12.68 -18.55
CA GLN A 30 -21.03 -12.06 -19.72
C GLN A 30 -22.15 -12.92 -20.35
N GLN A 31 -22.43 -14.11 -19.82
CA GLN A 31 -23.51 -15.01 -20.20
C GLN A 31 -24.59 -15.11 -19.10
N GLY A 32 -24.47 -14.34 -18.01
CA GLY A 32 -25.43 -14.28 -16.91
C GLY A 32 -25.26 -15.40 -15.88
N LYS A 33 -24.15 -16.15 -15.91
CA LYS A 33 -23.88 -17.21 -14.95
C LYS A 33 -23.20 -16.64 -13.71
N TRP A 34 -23.70 -17.04 -12.54
CA TRP A 34 -23.09 -16.69 -11.26
C TRP A 34 -21.79 -17.46 -11.07
N GLU A 35 -20.70 -16.73 -10.89
CA GLU A 35 -19.40 -17.29 -10.52
C GLU A 35 -19.00 -16.79 -9.13
N TYR A 36 -18.54 -17.73 -8.30
CA TYR A 36 -18.04 -17.44 -6.95
C TYR A 36 -16.57 -17.06 -7.04
N TYR A 37 -16.25 -15.83 -6.64
CA TYR A 37 -14.87 -15.39 -6.51
C TYR A 37 -14.59 -15.13 -5.02
N ALA A 38 -13.75 -15.98 -4.43
CA ALA A 38 -13.18 -15.70 -3.13
C ALA A 38 -12.02 -14.72 -3.34
N ASP A 39 -12.19 -13.48 -2.89
CA ASP A 39 -11.21 -12.39 -3.14
C ASP A 39 -9.84 -12.62 -2.48
N GLU A 40 -9.68 -13.64 -1.63
CA GLU A 40 -8.38 -13.96 -1.03
C GLU A 40 -8.23 -15.48 -0.89
N GLU A 41 -7.14 -16.05 -1.45
CA GLU A 41 -6.73 -17.40 -1.08
C GLU A 41 -6.35 -17.41 0.42
N PRO A 42 -6.58 -18.49 1.18
CA PRO A 42 -6.12 -18.59 2.56
C PRO A 42 -4.61 -18.36 2.68
N ILE A 43 -4.16 -17.61 3.69
CA ILE A 43 -2.73 -17.34 3.99
C ILE A 43 -1.89 -18.63 4.00
N GLU A 44 -2.43 -19.76 4.48
CA GLU A 44 -1.75 -21.06 4.44
C GLU A 44 -1.49 -21.59 3.01
N ASN A 45 -2.41 -21.36 2.06
CA ASN A 45 -2.22 -21.77 0.67
C ASN A 45 -1.19 -20.90 -0.06
N PHE A 46 -0.97 -19.67 0.41
CA PHE A 46 0.04 -18.76 -0.12
C PHE A 46 1.48 -19.23 0.14
N TYR A 47 1.77 -19.78 1.33
CA TYR A 47 3.11 -20.28 1.68
C TYR A 47 3.47 -21.59 0.98
N ASN A 48 2.49 -22.32 0.45
CA ASN A 48 2.68 -23.61 -0.20
C ASN A 48 2.92 -23.52 -1.72
N LYS A 49 2.89 -22.32 -2.31
CA LYS A 49 3.06 -22.11 -3.75
C LYS A 49 4.48 -21.63 -4.07
N SER A 50 5.13 -22.29 -5.03
CA SER A 50 6.42 -21.84 -5.56
C SER A 50 6.22 -20.65 -6.50
N TYR A 51 6.82 -19.51 -6.16
CA TYR A 51 6.80 -18.30 -6.96
C TYR A 51 8.17 -18.08 -7.62
N SER A 52 8.14 -17.58 -8.86
CA SER A 52 9.35 -17.19 -9.60
C SER A 52 10.26 -16.29 -8.77
N ASP A 53 11.57 -16.55 -8.85
CA ASP A 53 12.59 -15.67 -8.25
C ASP A 53 12.86 -14.41 -9.07
N PHE A 54 12.07 -14.16 -10.11
CA PHE A 54 12.02 -12.89 -10.83
C PHE A 54 10.58 -12.44 -11.06
N THR A 55 10.30 -11.21 -10.66
CA THR A 55 9.09 -10.45 -10.97
C THR A 55 9.50 -9.09 -11.51
N LYS A 56 8.99 -8.76 -12.70
CA LYS A 56 9.33 -7.52 -13.38
C LYS A 56 8.89 -6.31 -12.53
N PRO A 57 9.77 -5.32 -12.28
CA PRO A 57 9.41 -4.08 -11.62
C PRO A 57 8.42 -3.25 -12.45
N ILE A 58 7.61 -2.45 -11.77
CA ILE A 58 6.67 -1.53 -12.40
C ILE A 58 7.42 -0.24 -12.74
N LYS A 59 7.07 0.37 -13.88
CA LYS A 59 7.67 1.63 -14.34
C LYS A 59 6.71 2.78 -14.04
N PHE A 60 6.95 3.48 -12.94
CA PHE A 60 6.15 4.62 -12.52
C PHE A 60 6.48 5.90 -13.32
N PRO A 61 5.55 6.87 -13.42
CA PRO A 61 5.95 8.25 -13.65
C PRO A 61 6.85 8.70 -12.50
N GLN A 62 7.95 9.38 -12.82
CA GLN A 62 8.91 9.81 -11.80
C GLN A 62 8.63 11.25 -11.35
N TYR A 63 8.32 11.40 -10.06
CA TYR A 63 8.18 12.70 -9.40
C TYR A 63 9.20 12.85 -8.28
N TYR A 64 9.64 14.09 -8.06
CA TYR A 64 10.55 14.45 -6.96
C TYR A 64 9.91 15.50 -6.07
N GLN A 65 9.98 15.32 -4.75
CA GLN A 65 9.32 16.21 -3.79
C GLN A 65 9.88 17.64 -3.84
N ALA A 66 11.15 17.79 -4.21
CA ALA A 66 11.87 19.05 -4.34
C ALA A 66 11.75 19.72 -5.72
N ASP A 67 10.99 19.15 -6.66
CA ASP A 67 10.78 19.71 -8.00
C ASP A 67 10.26 21.16 -7.91
N SER A 68 10.79 22.05 -8.74
CA SER A 68 10.50 23.50 -8.68
C SER A 68 9.02 23.83 -8.90
N ARG A 69 8.26 22.96 -9.58
CA ARG A 69 6.82 23.12 -9.82
C ARG A 69 6.01 23.10 -8.53
N TRP A 70 6.49 22.44 -7.47
CA TRP A 70 5.70 22.26 -6.24
C TRP A 70 6.47 22.25 -4.93
N GLY A 71 7.78 22.02 -4.93
CA GLY A 71 8.58 21.85 -3.71
C GLY A 71 8.48 23.04 -2.75
N GLY A 72 8.26 24.25 -3.27
CA GLY A 72 8.04 25.46 -2.47
C GLY A 72 6.65 25.58 -1.83
N LYS A 73 5.66 24.78 -2.22
CA LYS A 73 4.28 24.89 -1.72
C LYS A 73 4.22 24.46 -0.25
N ARG A 74 3.76 25.38 0.60
CA ARG A 74 3.73 25.23 2.07
C ARG A 74 2.42 24.62 2.54
N TYR A 75 2.53 23.69 3.49
CA TYR A 75 1.43 23.06 4.21
C TYR A 75 1.78 23.11 5.69
N GLY A 76 1.06 23.93 6.47
CA GLY A 76 1.31 24.12 7.91
C GLY A 76 2.78 24.37 8.28
N LEU A 77 3.36 23.41 9.01
CA LEU A 77 4.71 23.49 9.58
C LEU A 77 5.84 23.44 8.53
N SER A 78 5.60 22.94 7.32
CA SER A 78 6.66 22.67 6.33
C SER A 78 6.18 22.84 4.87
N ASN A 79 6.98 22.42 3.89
CA ASN A 79 6.68 22.41 2.47
C ASN A 79 7.03 21.06 1.84
N LEU A 80 6.62 20.83 0.58
CA LEU A 80 6.86 19.57 -0.11
C LEU A 80 8.34 19.25 -0.31
N LYS A 81 9.20 20.26 -0.48
CA LYS A 81 10.64 20.02 -0.63
C LYS A 81 11.23 19.31 0.59
N ILE A 82 10.79 19.64 1.80
CA ILE A 82 11.35 19.09 3.03
C ILE A 82 10.58 17.87 3.54
N THR A 83 9.24 17.87 3.44
CA THR A 83 8.38 16.84 4.05
C THR A 83 7.39 16.22 3.07
N GLY A 84 7.63 16.31 1.77
CA GLY A 84 6.72 15.86 0.73
C GLY A 84 6.93 14.43 0.23
N CYS A 85 7.69 13.59 0.93
CA CYS A 85 8.01 12.24 0.48
C CYS A 85 6.75 11.40 0.26
N VAL A 86 5.85 11.37 1.25
CA VAL A 86 4.59 10.61 1.21
C VAL A 86 3.68 11.05 0.06
N PRO A 87 3.25 12.33 -0.05
CA PRO A 87 2.37 12.74 -1.14
C PRO A 87 3.01 12.55 -2.51
N THR A 88 4.34 12.68 -2.63
CA THR A 88 5.04 12.43 -3.90
C THR A 88 5.04 10.95 -4.28
N SER A 89 5.29 10.05 -3.31
CA SER A 89 5.24 8.60 -3.55
C SER A 89 3.84 8.14 -3.91
N LEU A 90 2.83 8.60 -3.18
CA LEU A 90 1.43 8.26 -3.46
C LEU A 90 0.97 8.78 -4.82
N ALA A 91 1.39 9.99 -5.22
CA ALA A 91 1.10 10.51 -6.56
C ALA A 91 1.61 9.60 -7.68
N MET A 92 2.82 9.04 -7.53
CA MET A 92 3.36 8.07 -8.49
C MET A 92 2.57 6.75 -8.52
N ILE A 93 2.19 6.22 -7.34
CA ILE A 93 1.38 5.00 -7.24
C ILE A 93 -0.02 5.19 -7.85
N ILE A 94 -0.67 6.31 -7.52
CA ILE A 94 -2.01 6.65 -8.02
C ILE A 94 -1.98 6.87 -9.53
N SER A 95 -0.95 7.56 -10.04
CA SER A 95 -0.76 7.74 -11.49
C SER A 95 -0.61 6.43 -12.23
N GLU A 96 0.12 5.48 -11.66
CA GLU A 96 0.27 4.15 -12.27
C GLU A 96 -1.04 3.35 -12.25
N LEU A 97 -1.81 3.43 -11.15
CA LEU A 97 -2.97 2.55 -10.98
C LEU A 97 -4.29 3.16 -11.50
N LYS A 98 -4.50 4.47 -11.42
CA LYS A 98 -5.83 5.08 -11.62
C LYS A 98 -5.82 6.14 -12.70
N GLU A 99 -5.17 7.26 -12.43
CA GLU A 99 -5.18 8.46 -13.28
C GLU A 99 -3.99 9.35 -12.93
N ASP A 100 -3.54 10.19 -13.87
CA ASP A 100 -2.42 11.12 -13.65
C ASP A 100 -2.70 12.08 -12.49
N VAL A 101 -1.91 11.94 -11.41
CA VAL A 101 -2.04 12.73 -10.18
C VAL A 101 -0.69 13.32 -9.79
N THR A 102 -0.69 14.59 -9.43
CA THR A 102 0.51 15.32 -9.00
C THR A 102 0.72 15.23 -7.48
N PRO A 103 1.96 15.42 -6.98
CA PRO A 103 2.23 15.51 -5.54
C PRO A 103 1.41 16.59 -4.84
N VAL A 104 1.08 17.67 -5.54
CA VAL A 104 0.27 18.77 -5.00
C VAL A 104 -1.17 18.33 -4.76
N GLN A 105 -1.78 17.60 -5.68
CA GLN A 105 -3.16 17.12 -5.51
C GLN A 105 -3.30 16.18 -4.32
N VAL A 106 -2.33 15.27 -4.13
CA VAL A 106 -2.33 14.37 -2.96
C VAL A 106 -2.14 15.17 -1.66
N ALA A 107 -1.17 16.09 -1.64
CA ALA A 107 -0.91 16.91 -0.46
C ALA A 107 -2.09 17.84 -0.10
N ASP A 108 -2.72 18.47 -1.09
CA ASP A 108 -3.93 19.29 -0.90
C ASP A 108 -5.05 18.45 -0.30
N TYR A 109 -5.28 17.24 -0.82
CA TYR A 109 -6.31 16.36 -0.27
C TYR A 109 -6.05 16.02 1.20
N ILE A 110 -4.85 15.49 1.53
CA ILE A 110 -4.53 15.07 2.91
C ILE A 110 -4.62 16.26 3.86
N TYR A 111 -4.04 17.41 3.49
CA TYR A 111 -4.00 18.59 4.34
C TYR A 111 -5.37 19.23 4.56
N ASN A 112 -6.24 19.24 3.54
CA ASN A 112 -7.56 19.87 3.65
C ASN A 112 -8.61 18.97 4.33
N THR A 113 -8.38 17.66 4.41
CA THR A 113 -9.37 16.70 4.92
C THR A 113 -8.99 16.06 6.25
N SER A 114 -7.77 16.30 6.73
CA SER A 114 -7.26 15.64 7.93
C SER A 114 -6.21 16.49 8.66
N MET A 115 -5.78 16.02 9.84
CA MET A 115 -4.63 16.57 10.56
C MET A 115 -3.33 15.79 10.26
N GLU A 116 -3.37 14.84 9.32
CA GLU A 116 -2.31 13.85 9.14
C GLU A 116 -1.12 14.33 8.30
N MET A 117 -1.05 15.62 7.97
CA MET A 117 0.07 16.20 7.24
C MET A 117 0.47 17.59 7.77
N ASN A 118 1.71 17.72 8.22
CA ASN A 118 2.33 18.99 8.61
C ASN A 118 1.49 19.88 9.57
N THR A 119 0.64 19.31 10.42
CA THR A 119 -0.19 20.07 11.37
C THR A 119 0.39 20.05 12.79
N THR A 120 0.39 18.89 13.43
CA THR A 120 0.90 18.65 14.81
C THR A 120 2.30 18.06 14.82
N PHE A 121 2.77 17.57 13.67
CA PHE A 121 4.10 17.03 13.41
C PHE A 121 4.52 17.40 11.98
N THR A 122 5.81 17.23 11.64
CA THR A 122 6.32 17.42 10.28
C THR A 122 6.31 16.12 9.50
N GLY A 123 5.76 16.11 8.28
CA GLY A 123 5.59 14.89 7.48
C GLY A 123 4.12 14.55 7.24
N THR A 124 3.88 13.30 6.87
CA THR A 124 2.56 12.72 6.70
C THR A 124 2.54 11.34 7.34
N SER A 125 1.51 11.04 8.13
CA SER A 125 1.37 9.74 8.83
C SER A 125 0.91 8.64 7.87
N SER A 126 0.94 7.38 8.32
CA SER A 126 0.34 6.29 7.55
C SER A 126 -1.18 6.40 7.43
N LEU A 127 -1.88 7.03 8.39
CA LEU A 127 -3.30 7.32 8.25
C LEU A 127 -3.58 8.34 7.13
N GLY A 128 -2.76 9.39 7.02
CA GLY A 128 -2.84 10.34 5.90
C GLY A 128 -2.61 9.67 4.55
N ALA A 129 -1.67 8.72 4.48
CA ALA A 129 -1.44 7.93 3.27
C ALA A 129 -2.64 7.05 2.88
N ALA A 130 -3.24 6.36 3.86
CA ALA A 130 -4.44 5.56 3.66
C ALA A 130 -5.63 6.38 3.15
N LEU A 131 -5.91 7.53 3.79
CA LEU A 131 -6.98 8.43 3.37
C LEU A 131 -6.83 8.87 1.92
N ALA A 132 -5.61 9.16 1.48
CA ALA A 132 -5.34 9.48 0.08
C ALA A 132 -5.59 8.29 -0.84
N LEU A 133 -5.09 7.10 -0.52
CA LEU A 133 -5.35 5.91 -1.35
C LEU A 133 -6.85 5.66 -1.54
N GLU A 134 -7.62 5.71 -0.44
CA GLU A 134 -9.07 5.52 -0.46
C GLU A 134 -9.80 6.57 -1.30
N ASN A 135 -9.37 7.84 -1.23
CA ASN A 135 -9.95 8.92 -2.03
C ASN A 135 -9.87 8.66 -3.55
N TRP A 136 -8.77 8.06 -4.00
CA TRP A 136 -8.58 7.66 -5.39
C TRP A 136 -9.12 6.25 -5.69
N GLY A 137 -9.94 5.69 -4.80
CA GLY A 137 -10.57 4.39 -4.96
C GLY A 137 -9.57 3.24 -5.01
N LEU A 138 -8.42 3.39 -4.37
CA LEU A 138 -7.45 2.32 -4.17
C LEU A 138 -7.69 1.66 -2.82
N LYS A 139 -7.47 0.34 -2.79
CA LYS A 139 -7.45 -0.45 -1.57
C LYS A 139 -6.01 -0.63 -1.12
N TYR A 140 -5.84 -0.84 0.18
CA TYR A 140 -4.55 -1.20 0.75
C TYR A 140 -4.71 -2.27 1.83
N ARG A 141 -3.63 -2.99 2.08
CA ARG A 141 -3.47 -3.83 3.27
C ARG A 141 -2.09 -3.65 3.87
N ILE A 142 -2.01 -3.77 5.19
CA ILE A 142 -0.76 -3.69 5.92
C ILE A 142 0.04 -4.97 5.71
N VAL A 143 1.35 -4.83 5.53
CA VAL A 143 2.29 -5.93 5.47
C VAL A 143 2.72 -6.31 6.89
N ASN A 144 2.47 -7.55 7.28
CA ASN A 144 2.62 -7.98 8.68
C ASN A 144 3.96 -8.64 8.99
N SER A 145 4.70 -9.10 7.99
CA SER A 145 6.01 -9.72 8.15
C SER A 145 6.90 -9.50 6.92
N LYS A 146 8.18 -9.86 7.04
CA LYS A 146 9.12 -9.83 5.92
C LYS A 146 8.69 -10.80 4.81
N GLU A 147 8.19 -11.95 5.20
CA GLU A 147 7.72 -13.00 4.29
C GLU A 147 6.49 -12.53 3.51
N ASP A 148 5.56 -11.80 4.16
CA ASP A 148 4.44 -11.14 3.49
C ASP A 148 4.92 -10.05 2.52
N LEU A 149 5.92 -9.26 2.90
CA LEU A 149 6.52 -8.26 2.01
C LEU A 149 7.11 -8.91 0.74
N GLU A 150 7.94 -9.94 0.93
CA GLU A 150 8.58 -10.67 -0.16
C GLU A 150 7.54 -11.34 -1.07
N LEU A 151 6.54 -12.01 -0.49
CA LEU A 151 5.45 -12.65 -1.24
C LEU A 151 4.65 -11.62 -2.06
N SER A 152 4.35 -10.46 -1.48
CA SER A 152 3.62 -9.39 -2.15
C SER A 152 4.36 -8.89 -3.39
N LEU A 153 5.67 -8.70 -3.27
CA LEU A 153 6.53 -8.29 -4.38
C LEU A 153 6.72 -9.40 -5.43
N LYS A 154 6.81 -10.67 -5.02
CA LYS A 154 6.81 -11.83 -5.93
C LYS A 154 5.51 -12.00 -6.70
N LYS A 155 4.38 -11.52 -6.15
CA LYS A 155 3.08 -11.49 -6.84
C LYS A 155 2.93 -10.27 -7.77
N GLY A 156 3.90 -9.36 -7.77
CA GLY A 156 3.88 -8.16 -8.61
C GLY A 156 3.05 -7.02 -8.04
N TYR A 157 2.69 -7.04 -6.76
CA TYR A 157 2.03 -5.91 -6.13
C TYR A 157 3.00 -4.73 -5.93
N ILE A 158 2.42 -3.53 -5.91
CA ILE A 158 3.09 -2.30 -5.48
C ILE A 158 3.04 -2.24 -3.96
N VAL A 159 4.18 -1.90 -3.34
CA VAL A 159 4.24 -1.64 -1.90
C VAL A 159 4.64 -0.19 -1.67
N PHE A 160 3.75 0.59 -1.06
CA PHE A 160 4.11 1.86 -0.44
C PHE A 160 4.80 1.57 0.90
N GLY A 161 5.92 2.22 1.17
CA GLY A 161 6.69 1.96 2.38
C GLY A 161 7.23 3.20 3.04
N ILE A 162 7.35 3.16 4.36
CA ILE A 162 8.04 4.16 5.16
C ILE A 162 9.23 3.51 5.85
N VAL A 163 10.41 4.08 5.62
CA VAL A 163 11.68 3.61 6.16
C VAL A 163 12.29 4.65 7.11
N GLY A 164 12.98 4.20 8.13
CA GLY A 164 13.80 5.02 9.02
C GLY A 164 15.28 5.05 8.61
N HIS A 165 16.14 5.28 9.59
CA HIS A 165 17.59 5.41 9.39
C HIS A 165 18.18 4.28 8.54
N GLY A 166 18.81 4.62 7.42
CA GLY A 166 19.32 3.61 6.52
C GLY A 166 19.75 4.12 5.15
N ILE A 167 19.33 3.40 4.12
CA ILE A 167 19.68 3.64 2.72
C ILE A 167 19.11 4.98 2.27
N PHE A 168 17.83 5.22 2.54
CA PHE A 168 17.09 6.34 1.96
C PHE A 168 17.17 7.61 2.80
N VAL A 169 17.16 7.49 4.13
CA VAL A 169 17.22 8.61 5.06
C VAL A 169 18.24 8.38 6.17
N LYS A 170 18.77 9.45 6.77
CA LYS A 170 19.78 9.42 7.85
C LYS A 170 19.24 10.12 9.10
N GLY A 171 19.94 9.92 10.22
CA GLY A 171 19.52 10.47 11.51
C GLY A 171 18.25 9.81 12.06
N ASN A 172 17.45 10.57 12.80
CA ASN A 172 16.20 10.12 13.42
C ASN A 172 14.96 10.45 12.56
N SER A 173 15.15 10.64 11.25
CA SER A 173 14.08 10.95 10.30
C SER A 173 13.59 9.69 9.59
N THR A 174 12.37 9.78 9.07
CA THR A 174 11.73 8.73 8.28
C THR A 174 11.45 9.24 6.87
N HIS A 175 11.24 8.32 5.92
CA HIS A 175 11.11 8.63 4.51
C HIS A 175 10.26 7.60 3.80
N SER A 176 9.41 8.03 2.88
CA SER A 176 8.62 7.10 2.08
C SER A 176 9.35 6.66 0.81
N VAL A 177 9.15 5.41 0.41
CA VAL A 177 9.63 4.83 -0.85
C VAL A 177 8.52 3.96 -1.47
N ILE A 178 8.64 3.69 -2.76
CA ILE A 178 7.79 2.71 -3.45
C ILE A 178 8.64 1.50 -3.77
N LEU A 179 8.16 0.31 -3.47
CA LEU A 179 8.81 -0.95 -3.81
C LEU A 179 7.99 -1.70 -4.87
N SER A 180 8.67 -2.21 -5.89
CA SER A 180 8.04 -3.07 -6.90
C SER A 180 9.03 -4.03 -7.52
N GLY A 181 8.52 -5.18 -7.97
CA GLY A 181 9.34 -6.24 -8.53
C GLY A 181 10.15 -6.99 -7.49
N TYR A 182 10.65 -8.14 -7.92
CA TYR A 182 11.42 -9.05 -7.08
C TYR A 182 12.51 -9.70 -7.91
N HIS A 183 13.71 -9.83 -7.35
CA HIS A 183 14.76 -10.64 -7.94
C HIS A 183 15.71 -11.19 -6.88
N ASN A 184 15.73 -12.51 -6.68
CA ASN A 184 16.70 -13.21 -5.80
C ASN A 184 16.90 -12.51 -4.43
N GLY A 185 15.82 -12.28 -3.69
CA GLY A 185 15.87 -11.62 -2.37
C GLY A 185 16.09 -10.10 -2.42
N ASN A 186 15.90 -9.47 -3.58
CA ASN A 186 15.96 -8.03 -3.77
C ASN A 186 14.65 -7.49 -4.35
N THR A 187 14.38 -6.20 -4.13
CA THR A 187 13.29 -5.44 -4.77
C THR A 187 13.81 -4.15 -5.38
N LYS A 188 13.06 -3.56 -6.31
CA LYS A 188 13.39 -2.24 -6.86
C LYS A 188 12.69 -1.17 -6.04
N ALA A 189 13.42 -0.10 -5.68
CA ALA A 189 12.84 1.04 -4.98
C ALA A 189 12.80 2.29 -5.86
N ILE A 190 11.74 3.08 -5.71
CA ILE A 190 11.63 4.45 -6.21
C ILE A 190 11.67 5.38 -5.00
N ASP A 191 12.58 6.36 -5.04
CA ASP A 191 12.79 7.34 -3.97
C ASP A 191 12.31 8.72 -4.46
N PRO A 192 11.30 9.33 -3.79
CA PRO A 192 10.76 10.63 -4.18
C PRO A 192 11.70 11.82 -3.91
N ASP A 193 12.87 11.62 -3.28
CA ASP A 193 13.81 12.69 -2.94
C ASP A 193 15.19 12.50 -3.58
N ASN A 194 15.59 11.25 -3.87
CA ASN A 194 16.93 10.95 -4.37
C ASN A 194 16.93 10.15 -5.68
N MET A 195 17.37 10.80 -6.75
CA MET A 195 17.49 10.18 -8.07
C MET A 195 18.53 9.05 -8.12
N ASP A 196 19.63 9.14 -7.36
CA ASP A 196 20.68 8.11 -7.36
C ASP A 196 20.23 6.80 -6.71
N LYS A 197 19.26 6.89 -5.78
CA LYS A 197 18.65 5.75 -5.08
C LYS A 197 17.40 5.19 -5.77
N THR A 198 16.90 5.91 -6.75
CA THR A 198 15.74 5.46 -7.53
C THR A 198 16.15 4.41 -8.55
N ASP A 199 15.25 3.47 -8.83
CA ASP A 199 15.39 2.45 -9.88
C ASP A 199 16.57 1.48 -9.65
N ARG A 200 16.95 1.24 -8.38
CA ARG A 200 18.01 0.29 -7.99
C ARG A 200 17.44 -0.93 -7.28
N TRP A 201 18.15 -2.06 -7.37
CA TRP A 201 17.85 -3.27 -6.62
C TRP A 201 18.42 -3.19 -5.20
N TYR A 202 17.57 -3.47 -4.22
CA TYR A 202 17.90 -3.44 -2.80
C TYR A 202 17.57 -4.76 -2.13
N ASN A 203 18.47 -5.22 -1.25
CA ASN A 203 18.27 -6.42 -0.46
C ASN A 203 17.07 -6.26 0.50
N MET A 204 16.18 -7.25 0.47
CA MET A 204 14.93 -7.25 1.24
C MET A 204 15.16 -7.23 2.75
N ASP A 205 16.17 -7.93 3.27
CA ASP A 205 16.48 -7.92 4.70
C ASP A 205 16.88 -6.52 5.17
N LYS A 206 17.66 -5.79 4.36
CA LYS A 206 18.03 -4.39 4.66
C LYS A 206 16.81 -3.47 4.63
N ILE A 207 15.94 -3.61 3.64
CA ILE A 207 14.69 -2.83 3.57
C ILE A 207 13.83 -3.09 4.81
N TRP A 208 13.65 -4.37 5.16
CA TRP A 208 12.85 -4.76 6.32
C TRP A 208 13.44 -4.25 7.64
N GLN A 209 14.76 -4.36 7.83
CA GLN A 209 15.45 -3.85 9.02
C GLN A 209 15.38 -2.33 9.15
N GLN A 210 15.27 -1.61 8.04
CA GLN A 210 15.18 -0.15 7.99
C GLN A 210 13.75 0.36 7.95
N ARG A 211 12.72 -0.49 8.08
CA ARG A 211 11.33 -0.03 8.17
C ARG A 211 11.17 0.95 9.34
N SER A 212 10.33 1.95 9.17
CA SER A 212 10.07 2.90 10.26
C SER A 212 9.37 2.19 11.43
N THR A 213 9.66 2.67 12.63
CA THR A 213 8.96 2.30 13.87
C THR A 213 8.41 3.53 14.59
N ALA A 214 8.42 4.70 13.93
CA ALA A 214 7.81 5.92 14.48
C ALA A 214 6.29 5.73 14.60
N ALA A 215 5.69 6.30 15.66
CA ALA A 215 4.30 6.06 16.01
C ALA A 215 3.34 6.49 14.88
N GLU A 216 3.62 7.62 14.25
CA GLU A 216 2.87 8.19 13.14
C GLU A 216 2.95 7.33 11.87
N ASP A 217 4.09 6.68 11.65
CA ASP A 217 4.32 5.85 10.46
C ASP A 217 3.65 4.47 10.59
N VAL A 218 3.45 3.99 11.81
CA VAL A 218 2.92 2.63 12.08
C VAL A 218 1.56 2.64 12.75
N VAL A 219 0.83 3.77 12.77
CA VAL A 219 -0.49 3.88 13.41
C VAL A 219 -1.51 2.86 12.88
N LEU A 220 -1.36 2.43 11.62
CA LEU A 220 -2.18 1.39 11.01
C LEU A 220 -1.68 -0.05 11.27
N GLY A 221 -0.61 -0.23 12.04
CA GLY A 221 -0.07 -1.53 12.45
C GLY A 221 1.22 -1.96 11.73
N GLY A 222 1.71 -1.19 10.75
CA GLY A 222 2.94 -1.48 10.05
C GLY A 222 3.40 -0.35 9.12
N ALA A 223 4.67 -0.38 8.73
CA ALA A 223 5.30 0.67 7.92
C ALA A 223 5.20 0.44 6.40
N PHE A 224 4.63 -0.69 5.98
CA PHE A 224 4.51 -1.08 4.58
C PHE A 224 3.05 -1.41 4.25
N MET A 225 2.59 -0.95 3.09
CA MET A 225 1.25 -1.15 2.57
C MET A 225 1.31 -1.73 1.17
N VAL A 226 0.66 -2.87 0.95
CA VAL A 226 0.35 -3.33 -0.42
C VAL A 226 -0.80 -2.50 -0.94
N VAL A 227 -0.68 -1.95 -2.15
CA VAL A 227 -1.69 -1.09 -2.79
C VAL A 227 -2.24 -1.76 -4.04
N TYR A 228 -3.57 -1.75 -4.22
CA TYR A 228 -4.26 -2.42 -5.33
C TYR A 228 -5.61 -1.77 -5.68
N LYS A 229 -6.21 -2.21 -6.79
CA LYS A 229 -7.50 -1.72 -7.32
C LYS A 229 -8.70 -2.33 -6.61
#